data_AF-A0A5K3FYV5-F1
#
_entry.id   AF-A0A5K3FYV5-F1
#
_cell.length_a   1.000
_cell.length_b   1.000
_cell.length_c   1.000
_cell.angle_alpha   90.00
_cell.angle_beta   90.00
_cell.angle_gamma   90.00
#
_symmetry.space_group_name_H-M   'P 1'
#
loop_
_entity.id
_entity.type
_entity.pdbx_description
1 polymer ?
#
loop_
_entity_poly.entity_id
_entity_poly.type
_entity_poly.pdbx_seq_one_letter_code
_entity_poly.pdbx_strand_id
1 'polypeptide(L)'
;MFTGIRENVTPTASNMNMLTYSDDMEKVAADWVSKCLFWYPNFNGTNMILQETGQSENHFKTAGFYASQARNYNYTDNTCKGNCRYYKLVRSFVCTRIYFKLEMTDWVSKYLKKNSCD
;
A
#
# COMPACT_ATOMS: atom_id res chain seq x y z
N MET A 1 -1.65 -11.97 -1.42
CA MET A 1 -0.34 -11.43 -1.00
C MET A 1 -0.40 -10.62 0.31
N PHE A 2 -1.29 -9.63 0.50
CA PHE A 2 -1.44 -8.93 1.80
C PHE A 2 -2.22 -9.69 2.87
N THR A 3 -3.20 -10.51 2.45
CA THR A 3 -4.00 -11.36 3.33
C THR A 3 -3.14 -12.28 4.19
N GLY A 4 -2.18 -12.98 3.59
CA GLY A 4 -1.25 -13.85 4.35
C GLY A 4 -0.36 -13.11 5.34
N ILE A 5 -0.05 -11.82 5.12
CA ILE A 5 0.66 -11.00 6.12
C ILE A 5 -0.26 -10.71 7.32
N ARG A 6 -1.55 -10.44 7.05
CA ARG A 6 -2.54 -10.12 8.09
C ARG A 6 -2.92 -11.32 8.93
N GLU A 7 -2.92 -12.51 8.35
CA GLU A 7 -3.14 -13.78 9.05
C GLU A 7 -1.99 -14.12 10.02
N ASN A 8 -0.76 -13.71 9.70
CA ASN A 8 0.45 -14.09 10.43
C ASN A 8 1.08 -12.93 11.21
N VAL A 9 0.29 -11.95 11.66
CA VAL A 9 0.81 -10.85 12.50
C VAL A 9 1.12 -11.33 13.92
N THR A 10 2.20 -10.82 14.50
CA THR A 10 2.59 -11.11 15.89
C THR A 10 2.61 -9.82 16.71
N PRO A 11 1.90 -9.74 17.84
CA PRO A 11 0.93 -10.70 18.37
C PRO A 11 -0.28 -10.92 17.45
N THR A 12 -0.87 -12.12 17.56
CA THR A 12 -2.06 -12.54 16.82
C THR A 12 -3.21 -11.57 17.05
N ALA A 13 -3.89 -11.19 15.97
CA ALA A 13 -5.06 -10.31 16.03
C ALA A 13 -6.35 -11.12 16.04
N SER A 14 -7.26 -10.82 16.96
CA SER A 14 -8.57 -11.49 17.09
C SER A 14 -9.66 -10.90 16.19
N ASN A 15 -9.43 -9.71 15.63
CA ASN A 15 -10.43 -8.92 14.88
C ASN A 15 -9.91 -8.43 13.52
N MET A 16 -8.94 -9.13 12.93
CA MET A 16 -8.35 -8.74 11.66
C MET A 16 -9.31 -9.06 10.50
N ASN A 17 -9.87 -8.04 9.87
CA ASN A 17 -10.73 -8.25 8.71
C ASN A 17 -9.92 -8.71 7.49
N MET A 18 -10.54 -9.58 6.68
CA MET A 18 -9.99 -9.99 5.39
C MET A 18 -10.01 -8.84 4.39
N LEU A 19 -8.99 -8.82 3.55
CA LEU A 19 -8.84 -7.84 2.50
C LEU A 19 -9.52 -8.31 1.22
N THR A 20 -10.37 -7.46 0.66
CA THR A 20 -11.04 -7.68 -0.62
C THR A 20 -10.64 -6.62 -1.62
N TYR A 21 -10.62 -7.00 -2.90
CA TYR A 21 -10.40 -6.07 -3.99
C TYR A 21 -11.57 -5.08 -4.10
N SER A 22 -11.30 -3.84 -4.52
CA SER A 22 -12.33 -2.81 -4.69
C SER A 22 -12.07 -1.95 -5.92
N ASP A 23 -12.96 -2.00 -6.90
CA ASP A 23 -12.93 -1.16 -8.11
C ASP A 23 -12.95 0.34 -7.77
N ASP A 24 -13.68 0.72 -6.71
CA ASP A 24 -13.72 2.11 -6.26
C ASP A 24 -12.34 2.60 -5.77
N MET A 25 -11.59 1.75 -5.08
CA MET A 25 -10.23 2.09 -4.62
C MET A 25 -9.24 2.10 -5.78
N GLU A 26 -9.45 1.27 -6.80
CA GLU A 26 -8.68 1.34 -8.04
C GLU A 26 -8.86 2.69 -8.73
N LYS A 27 -10.11 3.17 -8.87
CA LYS A 27 -10.39 4.47 -9.50
C LYS A 27 -9.76 5.63 -8.72
N VAL A 28 -9.86 5.62 -7.39
CA VAL A 28 -9.23 6.64 -6.54
C VAL A 28 -7.71 6.63 -6.71
N ALA A 29 -7.09 5.45 -6.73
CA ALA A 29 -5.65 5.33 -6.96
C ALA A 29 -5.24 5.81 -8.36
N ALA A 30 -6.00 5.45 -9.40
CA ALA A 30 -5.74 5.86 -10.77
C ALA A 30 -5.87 7.38 -10.95
N ASP A 31 -6.91 8.00 -10.38
CA ASP A 31 -7.06 9.47 -10.37
C ASP A 31 -5.85 10.13 -9.71
N TRP A 32 -5.44 9.65 -8.54
CA TRP A 32 -4.33 10.26 -7.82
C TRP A 32 -2.99 10.15 -8.54
N VAL A 33 -2.64 8.96 -9.05
CA VAL A 33 -1.37 8.74 -9.76
C VAL A 33 -1.30 9.59 -11.03
N SER A 34 -2.44 9.83 -11.69
CA SER A 34 -2.49 10.68 -12.89
C SER A 34 -2.08 12.14 -12.66
N LYS A 35 -2.08 12.61 -11.41
CA LYS A 35 -1.69 13.98 -11.05
C LYS A 35 -0.19 14.17 -10.97
N CYS A 36 0.60 13.10 -10.98
CA CYS A 36 2.06 13.16 -10.88
C CYS A 36 2.55 13.83 -9.58
N LEU A 37 1.83 13.68 -8.46
CA LEU A 37 2.19 14.32 -7.19
C LEU A 37 2.62 13.31 -6.13
N PHE A 38 3.84 13.45 -5.62
CA PHE A 38 4.38 12.60 -4.56
C PHE A 38 4.08 13.14 -3.15
N TRP A 39 2.79 13.25 -2.84
CA TRP A 39 2.27 13.63 -1.53
C TRP A 39 1.04 12.80 -1.19
N TYR A 40 0.68 12.78 0.09
CA TYR A 40 -0.46 12.00 0.56
C TYR A 40 -1.70 12.89 0.67
N PRO A 41 -2.73 12.66 -0.16
CA PRO A 41 -4.00 13.35 -0.04
C PRO A 41 -4.74 12.86 1.19
N ASN A 42 -5.61 13.72 1.71
CA ASN A 42 -6.59 13.31 2.69
C ASN A 42 -7.84 12.78 1.97
N PHE A 43 -7.95 11.46 1.86
CA PHE A 43 -9.19 10.81 1.46
C PHE A 43 -9.93 10.39 2.73
N ASN A 44 -11.11 10.95 2.99
CA ASN A 44 -11.90 10.64 4.19
C ASN A 44 -12.10 9.12 4.33
N GLY A 45 -11.47 8.53 5.35
CA GLY A 45 -11.56 7.08 5.65
C GLY A 45 -10.70 6.17 4.75
N THR A 46 -9.93 6.71 3.81
CA THR A 46 -9.09 5.93 2.89
C THR A 46 -7.62 6.26 3.10
N ASN A 47 -6.79 5.23 3.13
CA ASN A 47 -5.34 5.37 3.20
C ASN A 47 -4.69 4.88 1.91
N MET A 48 -3.46 5.36 1.68
CA MET A 48 -2.71 5.05 0.46
C MET A 48 -1.26 4.70 0.79
N ILE A 49 -0.70 3.82 -0.05
CA ILE A 49 0.73 3.54 -0.11
C ILE A 49 1.23 4.12 -1.43
N LEU A 50 2.18 5.06 -1.36
CA LEU A 50 2.81 5.66 -2.53
C LEU A 50 4.24 5.14 -2.70
N GLN A 51 4.63 4.91 -3.94
CA GLN A 51 6.00 4.55 -4.32
C GLN A 51 6.42 5.37 -5.53
N GLU A 52 7.63 5.91 -5.48
CA GLU A 52 8.29 6.56 -6.61
C GLU A 52 9.39 5.64 -7.13
N THR A 53 9.49 5.47 -8.45
CA THR A 53 10.43 4.54 -9.09
C THR A 53 11.37 5.22 -10.09
N GLY A 54 11.53 6.54 -10.01
CA GLY A 54 12.14 7.37 -11.06
C GLY A 54 13.63 7.14 -11.37
N GLN A 55 14.38 6.37 -10.59
CA GLN A 55 15.87 6.32 -10.73
C GLN A 55 16.52 4.94 -10.59
N SER A 56 15.78 3.85 -10.39
CA SER A 56 16.36 2.50 -10.37
C SER A 56 15.41 1.55 -11.06
N GLU A 57 15.95 0.54 -11.75
CA GLU A 57 15.25 -0.63 -12.29
C GLU A 57 13.89 -0.83 -11.60
N ASN A 58 12.79 -0.80 -12.37
CA ASN A 58 11.38 -0.77 -11.97
C ASN A 58 10.95 -1.83 -10.93
N HIS A 59 11.54 -1.81 -9.74
CA HIS A 59 11.33 -2.78 -8.68
C HIS A 59 10.34 -2.19 -7.69
N PHE A 60 9.06 -2.41 -7.96
CA PHE A 60 8.01 -2.15 -6.98
C PHE A 60 8.32 -2.89 -5.69
N LYS A 61 8.25 -2.19 -4.55
CA LYS A 61 8.32 -2.84 -3.26
C LYS A 61 7.10 -3.72 -3.09
N THR A 62 7.35 -4.97 -2.72
CA THR A 62 6.32 -5.98 -2.54
C THR A 62 5.67 -5.87 -1.16
N ALA A 63 4.57 -6.59 -0.95
CA ALA A 63 3.92 -6.70 0.36
C ALA A 63 4.90 -7.12 1.47
N GLY A 64 5.90 -7.96 1.15
CA GLY A 64 6.94 -8.38 2.09
C GLY A 64 7.85 -7.24 2.55
N PHE A 65 8.18 -6.28 1.68
CA PHE A 65 8.92 -5.09 2.07
C PHE A 65 8.15 -4.28 3.13
N TYR A 66 6.85 -4.07 2.92
CA TYR A 66 6.01 -3.36 3.90
C TYR A 66 5.85 -4.14 5.20
N ALA A 67 5.70 -5.47 5.12
CA ALA A 67 5.67 -6.34 6.29
C ALA A 67 6.98 -6.28 7.09
N SER A 68 8.13 -6.16 6.42
CA SER A 68 9.44 -6.13 7.10
C SER A 68 9.62 -4.96 8.07
N GLN A 69 8.84 -3.87 7.90
CA GLN A 69 8.79 -2.76 8.86
C GLN A 69 8.22 -3.16 10.23
N ALA A 70 7.62 -4.36 10.37
CA ALA A 70 7.23 -4.93 11.66
C ALA A 70 8.36 -4.92 12.68
N ARG A 71 9.60 -5.17 12.25
CA ARG A 71 10.80 -5.18 13.11
C ARG A 71 11.08 -3.85 13.80
N ASN A 72 10.52 -2.76 13.26
CA ASN A 72 10.66 -1.41 13.80
C ASN A 72 9.50 -1.03 14.73
N TYR A 73 8.45 -1.84 14.80
CA TYR A 73 7.24 -1.50 15.54
C TYR A 73 7.19 -2.25 16.88
N ASN A 74 7.14 -1.47 17.96
CA ASN A 74 6.91 -2.00 19.29
C ASN A 74 5.39 -2.01 19.56
N TYR A 75 4.88 -3.21 19.78
CA TYR A 75 3.46 -3.45 20.01
C TYR A 75 2.98 -3.03 21.38
N THR A 76 3.80 -3.25 22.42
CA THR A 76 3.47 -2.92 23.81
C THR A 76 3.24 -1.43 23.97
N ASP A 77 4.11 -0.62 23.35
CA ASP A 77 4.12 0.82 23.54
C ASP A 77 3.48 1.59 22.35
N ASN A 78 3.04 0.88 21.30
CA ASN A 78 2.55 1.46 20.04
C ASN A 78 3.56 2.43 19.38
N THR A 79 4.87 2.23 19.62
CA THR A 79 5.94 3.09 19.13
C THR A 79 6.63 2.51 17.89
N CYS A 80 7.28 3.39 17.14
CA CYS A 80 8.04 3.06 15.93
C CYS A 80 9.48 3.53 16.08
N LYS A 81 10.44 2.62 15.91
CA LYS A 81 11.85 2.98 15.71
C LYS A 81 12.09 3.22 14.22
N GLY A 82 11.92 4.47 13.78
CA GLY A 82 12.00 4.84 12.37
C GLY A 82 10.65 4.68 11.65
N ASN A 83 10.66 4.25 10.38
CA ASN A 83 9.44 4.14 9.57
C ASN A 83 8.72 2.79 9.78
N CYS A 84 7.48 2.84 10.25
CA CYS A 84 6.53 1.73 10.19
C CYS A 84 5.14 2.12 9.65
N ARG A 85 5.05 3.22 8.88
CA ARG A 85 3.79 3.70 8.30
C ARG A 85 3.11 2.61 7.48
N TYR A 86 3.86 1.97 6.59
CA TYR A 86 3.29 0.97 5.68
C TYR A 86 2.89 -0.29 6.44
N TYR A 87 3.67 -0.69 7.44
CA TYR A 87 3.28 -1.80 8.32
C TYR A 87 1.96 -1.55 9.04
N LYS A 88 1.80 -0.37 9.66
CA LYS A 88 0.56 0.01 10.35
C LYS A 88 -0.65 -0.02 9.41
N LEU A 89 -0.47 0.41 8.15
CA LEU A 89 -1.52 0.36 7.12
C LEU A 89 -1.88 -1.08 6.74
N VAL A 90 -0.89 -1.91 6.45
CA VAL A 90 -1.09 -3.32 6.07
C VAL A 90 -1.78 -4.11 7.19
N ARG A 91 -1.47 -3.80 8.45
CA ARG A 91 -2.07 -4.41 9.65
C ARG A 91 -3.42 -3.80 10.06
N SER A 92 -3.86 -2.69 9.48
CA SER A 92 -5.06 -2.00 10.00
C SER A 92 -6.31 -2.89 9.91
N PHE A 93 -6.92 -3.22 11.07
CA PHE A 93 -8.13 -4.04 11.12
C PHE A 93 -9.35 -3.34 10.48
N VAL A 94 -9.32 -2.01 10.38
CA VAL A 94 -10.35 -1.18 9.75
C VAL A 94 -10.22 -1.17 8.22
N CYS A 95 -9.03 -1.42 7.70
CA CYS A 95 -8.81 -1.51 6.25
C CYS A 95 -9.32 -2.88 5.76
N THR A 96 -10.45 -2.88 5.05
CA THR A 96 -11.12 -4.09 4.52
C THR A 96 -11.14 -4.15 3.00
N ARG A 97 -11.03 -2.99 2.36
CA ARG A 97 -10.96 -2.83 0.91
C ARG A 97 -9.57 -2.34 0.55
N ILE A 98 -8.92 -3.05 -0.34
CA ILE A 98 -7.64 -2.63 -0.88
C ILE A 98 -7.66 -2.72 -2.39
N TYR A 99 -6.83 -1.89 -2.98
CA TYR A 99 -6.32 -2.11 -4.31
C TYR A 99 -4.80 -2.26 -4.19
N PHE A 100 -4.24 -3.26 -4.86
CA PHE A 100 -2.81 -3.34 -5.08
C PHE A 100 -2.60 -3.72 -6.53
N LYS A 101 -2.05 -2.80 -7.31
CA LYS A 101 -1.59 -3.14 -8.65
C LYS A 101 -0.23 -3.79 -8.53
N LEU A 102 -0.17 -5.10 -8.72
CA LEU A 102 1.03 -5.77 -9.20
C LEU A 102 0.79 -6.15 -10.66
N GLU A 103 1.84 -5.98 -11.44
CA GLU A 103 2.02 -6.37 -12.84
C GLU A 103 1.83 -5.29 -13.91
N MET A 104 2.94 -5.12 -14.64
CA MET A 104 3.08 -4.52 -15.97
C MET A 104 2.31 -5.33 -17.02
N THR A 105 0.99 -5.49 -16.90
CA THR A 105 0.17 -6.10 -17.95
C THR A 105 -0.71 -5.04 -18.62
N ASP A 106 -0.21 -4.59 -19.78
CA ASP A 106 -0.82 -3.87 -20.90
C ASP A 106 -1.70 -2.62 -20.69
N TRP A 107 -2.60 -2.56 -19.71
CA TRP A 107 -3.53 -1.43 -19.58
C TRP A 107 -2.81 -0.16 -19.07
N VAL A 108 -1.92 -0.32 -18.09
CA VAL A 108 -1.13 0.78 -17.53
C VAL A 108 0.05 1.17 -18.42
N SER A 109 0.61 0.27 -19.23
CA SER A 109 1.54 0.66 -20.31
C SER A 109 0.85 1.60 -21.31
N LYS A 110 -0.40 1.30 -21.68
CA LYS A 110 -1.21 2.14 -22.58
C LYS A 110 -1.65 3.47 -21.94
N TYR A 111 -1.92 3.48 -20.63
CA TYR A 111 -2.36 4.68 -19.90
C TYR A 111 -1.20 5.56 -19.37
N LEU A 112 -0.08 4.97 -18.93
CA LEU A 112 1.10 5.70 -18.45
C LEU A 112 1.99 6.19 -19.59
N LYS A 113 2.09 5.50 -20.75
CA LYS A 113 2.75 6.09 -21.93
C LYS A 113 2.09 7.38 -22.42
N LYS A 114 0.82 7.60 -22.08
CA LYS A 114 0.08 8.83 -22.41
C LYS A 114 0.23 9.93 -21.33
N ASN A 115 0.66 9.58 -20.13
CA ASN A 115 0.73 10.48 -18.96
C ASN A 115 2.08 10.34 -18.24
N SER A 116 3.17 10.14 -18.99
CA SER A 116 4.54 10.14 -18.44
C SER A 116 4.76 11.49 -17.76
N CYS A 117 4.95 11.47 -16.45
CA CYS A 117 5.39 12.63 -15.68
C CYS A 117 6.86 12.83 -16.03
N ASP A 118 7.17 13.85 -16.82
CA ASP A 118 8.54 14.23 -17.20
C ASP A 118 9.37 14.73 -16.00
#